data_AF-A0A7I7KST9-F1
#
_entry.id   AF-A0A7I7KST9-F1
#
_cell.length_a   1.000
_cell.length_b   1.000
_cell.length_c   1.000
_cell.angle_alpha   90.00
_cell.angle_beta   90.00
_cell.angle_gamma   90.00
#
_symmetry.space_group_name_H-M   'P 1'
#
loop_
_entity.id
_entity.type
_entity.pdbx_description
1 polymer ?
#
loop_
_entity_poly.entity_id
_entity_poly.type
_entity_poly.pdbx_seq_one_letter_code
_entity_poly.pdbx_strand_id
1 'polypeptide(L)'
;MIAKVVVTALLAAMFAFAGLIKVAGVRQSLAIRDHLGVDPMQWRLIGSLELAGVAGVLVGLRWAPIGIAAAIGLALLVLGAIVFHVRASDSATDTAPAVIGLGLAVATAFLQST
;
A
#
# COMPACT_ATOMS: atom_id res chain seq x y z
N MET A 1 0.90 8.65 21.13
CA MET A 1 -0.28 9.15 20.38
C MET A 1 0.10 9.88 19.09
N ILE A 2 0.96 10.91 19.13
CA ILE A 2 1.38 11.67 17.93
C ILE A 2 2.01 10.76 16.84
N ALA A 3 2.98 9.92 17.21
CA ALA A 3 3.64 9.01 16.26
C ALA A 3 2.65 8.07 15.54
N LYS A 4 1.67 7.49 16.26
CA LYS A 4 0.60 6.65 15.70
C LYS A 4 -0.17 7.38 14.61
N VAL A 5 -0.60 8.61 14.88
CA VAL A 5 -1.37 9.41 13.92
C VAL A 5 -0.51 9.78 12.71
N VAL A 6 0.72 10.25 12.93
CA VAL A 6 1.64 10.67 11.85
C VAL A 6 1.96 9.49 10.93
N VAL A 7 2.38 8.35 11.47
CA VAL A 7 2.74 7.18 10.66
C VAL A 7 1.52 6.62 9.91
N THR A 8 0.36 6.56 10.57
CA THR A 8 -0.89 6.13 9.92
C THR A 8 -1.28 7.09 8.78
N ALA A 9 -1.12 8.39 8.97
CA ALA A 9 -1.42 9.39 7.94
C ALA A 9 -0.47 9.29 6.74
N LEU A 10 0.83 9.06 6.97
CA LEU A 10 1.81 8.84 5.90
C LEU A 10 1.50 7.57 5.11
N LEU A 11 1.21 6.47 5.80
CA LEU A 11 0.78 5.22 5.16
C LEU A 11 -0.49 5.44 4.32
N ALA A 12 -1.51 6.07 4.92
CA ALA A 12 -2.78 6.34 4.28
C ALA A 12 -2.61 7.22 3.04
N ALA A 13 -1.83 8.30 3.11
CA ALA A 13 -1.59 9.18 1.97
C ALA A 13 -0.89 8.45 0.82
N MET A 14 0.14 7.66 1.12
CA MET A 14 0.90 6.93 0.11
C MET A 14 0.05 5.88 -0.61
N PHE A 15 -0.69 5.05 0.14
CA PHE A 15 -1.56 4.03 -0.44
C PHE A 15 -2.85 4.60 -1.03
N ALA A 16 -3.35 5.74 -0.55
CA ALA A 16 -4.47 6.43 -1.18
C ALA A 16 -4.07 6.92 -2.56
N PHE A 17 -2.90 7.55 -2.69
CA PHE A 17 -2.38 7.98 -3.97
C PHE A 17 -2.17 6.78 -4.90
N ALA A 18 -1.45 5.75 -4.45
CA ALA A 18 -1.18 4.55 -5.24
C ALA A 18 -2.47 3.84 -5.68
N GLY A 19 -3.43 3.63 -4.77
CA GLY A 19 -4.69 2.97 -5.06
C GLY A 19 -5.56 3.78 -6.01
N LEU A 20 -5.64 5.10 -5.82
CA LEU A 20 -6.45 5.98 -6.66
C LEU A 20 -5.92 6.01 -8.10
N ILE A 21 -4.61 6.15 -8.32
CA ILE A 21 -4.06 6.18 -9.69
C ILE A 21 -4.25 4.84 -10.41
N LYS A 22 -4.25 3.70 -9.69
CA LYS A 22 -4.52 2.36 -10.24
C LYS A 22 -5.98 2.21 -10.65
N VAL A 23 -6.91 2.60 -9.78
CA VAL A 23 -8.36 2.49 -10.04
C VAL A 23 -8.81 3.48 -11.12
N ALA A 24 -8.27 4.70 -11.11
CA ALA A 24 -8.56 5.73 -12.09
C ALA A 24 -7.90 5.47 -13.47
N GLY A 25 -6.99 4.49 -13.57
CA GLY A 25 -6.32 4.16 -14.83
C GLY A 25 -5.41 5.28 -15.35
N VAL A 26 -4.72 5.98 -14.45
CA VAL A 26 -3.78 7.05 -14.84
C VAL A 26 -2.67 6.45 -15.71
N ARG A 27 -2.32 7.11 -16.82
CA ARG A 27 -1.37 6.58 -17.82
C ARG A 27 -0.05 6.09 -17.22
N GLN A 28 0.51 6.83 -16.26
CA GLN A 28 1.74 6.42 -15.57
C GLN A 28 1.57 5.12 -14.77
N SER A 29 0.42 4.95 -14.09
CA SER A 29 0.12 3.71 -13.37
C SER A 29 -0.06 2.52 -14.32
N LEU A 30 -0.70 2.75 -15.47
CA LEU A 30 -0.87 1.71 -16.50
C LEU A 30 0.46 1.32 -17.15
N ALA A 31 1.38 2.27 -17.37
CA ALA A 31 2.71 1.96 -17.87
C ALA A 31 3.49 1.06 -16.89
N ILE A 32 3.38 1.31 -15.59
CA ILE A 32 3.97 0.43 -14.55
C ILE A 32 3.31 -0.95 -14.60
N ARG A 33 1.98 -1.02 -14.69
CA ARG A 33 1.26 -2.30 -14.81
C ARG A 33 1.78 -3.13 -15.98
N ASP A 34 1.86 -2.51 -17.15
CA ASP A 34 2.23 -3.18 -18.39
C ASP A 34 3.69 -3.65 -18.35
N HIS A 35 4.58 -2.84 -17.77
CA HIS A 35 5.96 -3.22 -17.48
C HIS A 35 6.08 -4.41 -16.52
N LEU A 36 5.29 -4.42 -15.45
CA LEU A 36 5.25 -5.52 -14.48
C LEU A 36 4.50 -6.76 -15.00
N GLY A 37 3.87 -6.70 -16.18
CA GLY A 37 3.11 -7.81 -16.76
C GLY A 37 1.87 -8.21 -15.94
N VAL A 38 1.25 -7.27 -15.23
CA VAL A 38 0.08 -7.54 -14.37
C VAL A 38 -1.22 -7.38 -15.17
N ASP A 39 -2.15 -8.31 -15.00
CA ASP A 39 -3.46 -8.25 -15.65
C ASP A 39 -4.25 -6.97 -15.27
N PRO A 40 -5.00 -6.34 -16.21
CA PRO A 40 -5.80 -5.14 -15.94
C PRO A 40 -6.81 -5.27 -14.79
N MET A 41 -7.49 -6.40 -14.67
CA MET A 41 -8.44 -6.65 -13.59
C MET A 41 -7.71 -6.78 -12.25
N GLN A 42 -6.61 -7.54 -12.24
CA GLN A 42 -5.76 -7.68 -11.06
C GLN A 42 -5.21 -6.32 -10.60
N TRP A 43 -4.78 -5.45 -11.51
CA TRP A 43 -4.28 -4.12 -11.19
C TRP A 43 -5.33 -3.22 -10.52
N ARG A 44 -6.57 -3.24 -11.04
CA ARG A 44 -7.70 -2.49 -10.47
C ARG A 44 -8.14 -3.07 -9.12
N LEU A 45 -8.07 -4.39 -8.96
CA LEU A 45 -8.34 -5.06 -7.69
C LEU A 45 -7.32 -4.67 -6.63
N ILE A 46 -6.02 -4.68 -6.97
CA ILE A 46 -4.94 -4.19 -6.08
C ILE A 46 -5.26 -2.76 -5.64
N GLY A 47 -5.56 -1.86 -6.58
CA GLY A 47 -5.90 -0.47 -6.23
C GLY A 47 -7.11 -0.36 -5.30
N SER A 48 -8.16 -1.15 -5.54
CA SER A 48 -9.34 -1.19 -4.67
C SER A 48 -9.02 -1.69 -3.25
N LEU A 49 -8.17 -2.72 -3.14
CA LEU A 49 -7.72 -3.26 -1.86
C LEU A 49 -6.81 -2.27 -1.11
N GLU A 50 -5.97 -1.52 -1.81
CA GLU A 50 -5.17 -0.44 -1.22
C GLU A 50 -6.08 0.64 -0.61
N LEU A 51 -7.12 1.07 -1.34
CA LEU A 51 -8.09 2.04 -0.83
C LEU A 51 -8.90 1.50 0.36
N ALA A 52 -9.29 0.22 0.33
CA ALA A 52 -9.92 -0.43 1.47
C ALA A 52 -8.99 -0.51 2.69
N GLY A 53 -7.70 -0.81 2.47
CA GLY A 53 -6.68 -0.78 3.51
C GLY A 53 -6.49 0.61 4.11
N VAL A 54 -6.49 1.67 3.28
CA VAL A 54 -6.46 3.07 3.72
C VAL A 54 -7.64 3.38 4.65
N ALA A 55 -8.86 3.03 4.24
CA ALA A 55 -10.03 3.21 5.09
C ALA A 55 -9.89 2.44 6.42
N GLY A 56 -9.41 1.20 6.36
CA GLY A 56 -9.19 0.36 7.54
C GLY A 56 -8.17 0.94 8.52
N VAL A 57 -7.00 1.40 8.07
CA VAL A 57 -5.98 1.96 8.98
C VAL A 57 -6.44 3.28 9.63
N LEU A 58 -7.27 4.08 8.94
CA LEU A 58 -7.87 5.30 9.48
C LEU A 58 -8.95 4.98 10.53
N VAL A 59 -9.83 4.02 10.26
CA VAL A 59 -10.80 3.51 11.26
C VAL A 59 -10.05 2.90 12.46
N GLY A 60 -8.90 2.29 12.21
CA GLY A 60 -7.95 1.77 13.19
C GLY A 60 -7.53 2.74 14.28
N LEU A 61 -7.49 4.05 13.98
CA LEU A 61 -7.19 5.07 14.98
C LEU A 61 -8.25 5.12 16.10
N ARG A 62 -9.49 4.69 15.81
CA ARG A 62 -10.57 4.58 16.80
C ARG A 62 -10.77 3.14 17.28
N TRP A 63 -10.59 2.15 16.41
CA TRP A 63 -10.74 0.74 16.75
C TRP A 63 -9.55 -0.09 16.21
N ALA A 64 -8.56 -0.29 17.08
CA ALA A 64 -7.27 -0.90 16.74
C ALA A 64 -7.33 -2.24 15.97
N PRO A 65 -8.24 -3.20 16.28
CA PRO A 65 -8.28 -4.47 15.57
C PRO A 65 -8.45 -4.33 14.05
N ILE A 66 -9.32 -3.42 13.58
CA ILE A 66 -9.49 -3.18 12.13
C ILE A 66 -8.20 -2.64 11.52
N GLY A 67 -7.58 -1.65 12.14
CA GLY A 67 -6.43 -1.02 11.51
C GLY A 67 -5.17 -1.87 11.55
N ILE A 68 -5.00 -2.73 12.56
CA ILE A 68 -3.97 -3.78 12.55
C ILE A 68 -4.21 -4.74 11.38
N ALA A 69 -5.44 -5.25 11.20
CA ALA A 69 -5.77 -6.13 10.09
C ALA A 69 -5.55 -5.46 8.73
N ALA A 70 -5.94 -4.19 8.59
CA ALA A 70 -5.74 -3.40 7.38
C ALA A 70 -4.26 -3.13 7.08
N ALA A 71 -3.46 -2.79 8.09
CA ALA A 71 -2.02 -2.58 7.96
C ALA A 71 -1.31 -3.88 7.53
N ILE A 72 -1.71 -5.04 8.08
CA ILE A 72 -1.21 -6.34 7.64
C ILE A 72 -1.60 -6.62 6.18
N GLY A 73 -2.85 -6.34 5.80
CA GLY A 73 -3.31 -6.48 4.41
C GLY A 73 -2.49 -5.63 3.44
N LEU A 74 -2.24 -4.35 3.77
CA LEU A 74 -1.38 -3.46 2.98
C LEU A 74 0.06 -3.98 2.91
N ALA A 75 0.60 -4.51 4.01
CA ALA A 75 1.93 -5.14 4.04
C ALA A 75 2.01 -6.33 3.08
N LEU A 76 0.99 -7.19 3.05
CA LEU A 76 0.93 -8.34 2.14
C LEU A 76 0.82 -7.90 0.67
N LEU A 77 -0.01 -6.89 0.38
CA LEU A 77 -0.13 -6.34 -0.99
C LEU A 77 1.22 -5.79 -1.49
N VAL A 78 1.91 -5.01 -0.66
CA VAL A 78 3.17 -4.40 -1.07
C VAL A 78 4.32 -5.41 -1.11
N LEU A 79 4.31 -6.46 -0.29
CA LEU A 79 5.21 -7.61 -0.45
C LEU A 79 5.02 -8.27 -1.82
N GLY A 80 3.77 -8.46 -2.25
CA GLY A 80 3.46 -8.90 -3.61
C GLY A 80 4.05 -7.96 -4.66
N ALA A 81 3.87 -6.65 -4.49
CA ALA A 81 4.43 -5.65 -5.40
C ALA A 81 5.96 -5.72 -5.50
N ILE A 82 6.66 -5.85 -4.36
CA ILE A 82 8.13 -6.02 -4.33
C ILE A 82 8.54 -7.25 -5.15
N VAL A 83 7.83 -8.37 -5.02
CA VAL A 83 8.09 -9.58 -5.82
C VAL A 83 7.93 -9.30 -7.31
N PHE A 84 6.92 -8.55 -7.74
CA PHE A 84 6.75 -8.16 -9.14
C PHE A 84 7.89 -7.26 -9.64
N HIS A 85 8.29 -6.24 -8.88
CA HIS A 85 9.41 -5.37 -9.21
C HIS A 85 10.72 -6.15 -9.34
N VAL A 86 11.02 -7.04 -8.38
CA VAL A 86 12.23 -7.89 -8.43
C VAL A 86 12.19 -8.82 -9.63
N ARG A 87 11.04 -9.41 -9.97
CA ARG A 87 10.88 -10.26 -11.17
C ARG A 87 11.02 -9.47 -12.47
N ALA A 88 10.63 -8.21 -12.49
CA ALA A 88 10.83 -7.30 -13.61
C ALA A 88 12.28 -6.77 -13.71
N SER A 89 13.17 -7.15 -12.78
CA SER A 89 14.54 -6.64 -12.66
C SER A 89 14.61 -5.12 -12.50
N ASP A 90 13.64 -4.56 -11.80
CA ASP A 90 13.57 -3.14 -11.52
C ASP A 90 14.72 -2.67 -10.62
N SER A 91 15.09 -1.40 -10.77
CA SER A 91 16.13 -0.82 -9.94
C SER A 91 15.68 -0.68 -8.48
N ALA A 92 16.65 -0.46 -7.58
CA ALA A 92 16.36 -0.14 -6.19
C ALA A 92 15.48 1.11 -6.06
N THR A 93 15.64 2.08 -6.96
CA THR A 93 14.84 3.32 -6.99
C THR A 93 13.38 3.04 -7.30
N ASP A 94 13.11 2.16 -8.26
CA ASP A 94 11.75 1.80 -8.67
C ASP A 94 11.03 0.97 -7.58
N THR A 95 11.78 0.15 -6.86
CA THR A 95 11.27 -0.69 -5.75
C THR A 95 11.15 0.09 -4.43
N ALA A 96 11.84 1.23 -4.29
CA ALA A 96 11.92 1.99 -3.04
C ALA A 96 10.55 2.39 -2.46
N PRO A 97 9.57 2.89 -3.24
CA PRO A 97 8.25 3.20 -2.71
C PRO A 97 7.56 2.00 -2.07
N ALA A 98 7.75 0.80 -2.64
CA ALA A 98 7.17 -0.43 -2.09
C ALA A 98 7.84 -0.82 -0.76
N VAL A 99 9.17 -0.69 -0.66
CA VAL A 99 9.91 -0.94 0.59
C VAL A 99 9.52 0.05 1.69
N ILE A 100 9.39 1.34 1.35
CA ILE A 100 8.94 2.38 2.28
C ILE A 100 7.51 2.08 2.76
N GLY A 101 6.62 1.71 1.83
CA GLY A 101 5.25 1.30 2.15
C GLY A 101 5.18 0.12 3.10
N LEU A 102 6.05 -0.88 2.90
CA LEU A 102 6.14 -2.02 3.80
C LEU A 102 6.56 -1.60 5.21
N GLY A 103 7.59 -0.75 5.32
CA GLY A 103 8.03 -0.22 6.61
C GLY A 103 6.94 0.57 7.33
N LEU A 104 6.22 1.44 6.61
CA LEU A 104 5.09 2.20 7.16
C LEU A 104 3.94 1.29 7.59
N ALA A 105 3.65 0.22 6.85
CA ALA A 105 2.59 -0.73 7.17
C ALA A 105 2.90 -1.51 8.46
N VAL A 106 4.13 -2.03 8.57
CA VAL A 106 4.62 -2.72 9.78
C VAL A 106 4.61 -1.77 10.98
N ALA A 107 5.13 -0.56 10.81
CA ALA A 107 5.13 0.45 11.87
C ALA A 107 3.71 0.82 12.31
N THR A 108 2.76 0.93 11.37
CA THR A 108 1.35 1.21 11.68
C THR A 108 0.72 0.07 12.47
N ALA A 109 0.91 -1.18 12.05
CA ALA A 109 0.40 -2.35 12.77
C ALA A 109 0.92 -2.40 14.21
N PHE A 110 2.22 -2.18 14.39
CA PHE A 110 2.84 -2.11 15.71
C PHE A 110 2.27 -0.96 16.55
N LEU A 111 2.27 0.26 16.02
CA LEU A 111 1.80 1.44 16.75
C LEU A 111 0.34 1.32 17.15
N GLN A 112 -0.53 0.76 16.30
CA GLN A 112 -1.94 0.58 16.63
C GLN A 112 -2.18 -0.50 17.70
N SER A 113 -1.24 -1.42 17.89
CA SER A 113 -1.29 -2.45 18.95
C SER A 113 -0.89 -1.95 20.34
N THR A 114 -0.25 -0.79 20.44
CA THR A 114 0.14 -0.11 21.69
C THR A 114 -0.87 0.95 22.10
#